data_AF-A0A3A3YPY9-F1
#
_entry.id   AF-A0A3A3YPY9-F1
#
_cell.length_a   1.000
_cell.length_b   1.000
_cell.length_c   1.000
_cell.angle_alpha   90.00
_cell.angle_beta   90.00
_cell.angle_gamma   90.00
#
_symmetry.space_group_name_H-M   'P 1'
#
loop_
_entity.id
_entity.type
_entity.pdbx_description
1 polymer ?
#
loop_
_entity_poly.entity_id
_entity_poly.type
_entity_poly.pdbx_seq_one_letter_code
_entity_poly.pdbx_strand_id
1 'polypeptide(L)'
;MSARPDDDVLPGRDDPWWDEVTQDALARLAVLRRAGLRRRRRETAYVLYVVLLFGLFYAVPYASAAVRVSDGPREPWASWLAAGAPAGATALALGALVLAAADGRWRGPVLLDAASAHWLLPTAVRRGALLRPRWRLAVALYAALGAALAAAAAFVLRVVCVGALGWTLLPAAGAGAALGALAAAAGLAAQRDRVPPAALRLRWVAVALGGLAAATAAGSVPGPVGAVLLWSGPWGWAAQPLVLSAGAGVPGWPLGLALLAAAAAAAAVLGDRAAGGVPSAALRRRARAVDDVVAAATVLDLRLARQLTRTADGVPARRLPAPPRRARLAVAWRTLVGWRRDPARPAWAAVLLATALGLVEVSSAATGAARAVLLLGALLAGYGAAAQLVEGARLEADDTTRSRVLPLRFRTLVLRHGEVPALALTAGGALAAGVLTALGGAAQGAWLLVLGLPALVLAALVSACRGPVPPHLFLGPDTGAGSVGPLRVLAWTWRAPLAALAGLAPVLLVPQLVAAPVPVPAVLGWAAAVTAALGWWARQQAGAHHRA
;
A
#
# COMPACT_ATOMS: atom_id res chain seq x y z
N MET A 1 -17.36 -55.99 -36.44
CA MET A 1 -18.30 -55.34 -35.51
C MET A 1 -17.72 -55.45 -34.10
N SER A 2 -16.85 -54.52 -33.74
CA SER A 2 -16.33 -54.39 -32.37
C SER A 2 -17.42 -53.74 -31.53
N ALA A 3 -17.83 -54.40 -30.45
CA ALA A 3 -18.73 -53.85 -29.44
C ALA A 3 -18.19 -52.48 -29.00
N ARG A 4 -19.00 -51.43 -29.16
CA ARG A 4 -18.73 -50.15 -28.49
C ARG A 4 -18.75 -50.48 -27.00
N PRO A 5 -17.70 -50.15 -26.22
CA PRO A 5 -17.81 -50.21 -24.77
C PRO A 5 -19.04 -49.40 -24.39
N ASP A 6 -19.90 -50.00 -23.56
CA ASP A 6 -21.09 -49.34 -23.04
C ASP A 6 -20.70 -47.92 -22.62
N ASP A 7 -21.45 -46.95 -23.13
CA ASP A 7 -21.35 -45.56 -22.67
C ASP A 7 -21.86 -45.56 -21.22
N ASP A 8 -21.01 -45.99 -20.30
CA ASP A 8 -21.25 -46.00 -18.87
C ASP A 8 -21.61 -44.57 -18.48
N VAL A 9 -22.91 -44.38 -18.25
CA VAL A 9 -23.49 -43.10 -17.86
C VAL A 9 -22.75 -42.68 -16.60
N LEU A 10 -21.91 -41.65 -16.71
CA LEU A 10 -21.14 -41.16 -15.58
C LEU A 10 -22.11 -40.87 -14.42
N PRO A 11 -21.79 -41.34 -13.20
CA PRO A 11 -22.67 -41.17 -12.05
C PRO A 11 -22.97 -39.70 -11.84
N GLY A 12 -24.21 -39.43 -11.40
CA GLY A 12 -24.68 -38.08 -11.13
C GLY A 12 -23.71 -37.32 -10.22
N ARG A 13 -23.66 -35.99 -10.35
CA ARG A 13 -22.67 -35.16 -9.63
C ARG A 13 -22.73 -35.30 -8.10
N ASP A 14 -23.88 -35.72 -7.58
CA ASP A 14 -24.13 -35.88 -6.15
C ASP A 14 -23.87 -37.31 -5.65
N ASP A 15 -23.45 -38.22 -6.53
CA ASP A 15 -23.14 -39.60 -6.21
C ASP A 15 -21.96 -39.70 -5.20
N PRO A 16 -22.08 -40.53 -4.14
CA PRO A 16 -20.99 -40.83 -3.21
C PRO A 16 -19.68 -41.27 -3.88
N TRP A 17 -19.75 -41.88 -5.08
CA TRP A 17 -18.59 -42.27 -5.86
C TRP A 17 -17.60 -41.12 -6.08
N TRP A 18 -18.09 -39.89 -6.28
CA TRP A 18 -17.23 -38.71 -6.43
C TRP A 18 -16.51 -38.32 -5.12
N ASP A 19 -17.05 -38.67 -3.95
CA ASP A 19 -16.34 -38.51 -2.67
C ASP A 19 -15.17 -39.46 -2.56
N GLU A 20 -15.35 -40.73 -2.92
CA GLU A 20 -14.29 -41.74 -2.90
C GLU A 20 -13.16 -41.36 -3.85
N VAL A 21 -13.48 -41.03 -5.11
CA VAL A 21 -12.49 -40.56 -6.09
C VAL A 21 -11.77 -39.30 -5.62
N THR A 22 -12.50 -38.38 -4.96
CA THR A 22 -11.90 -37.18 -4.37
C THR A 22 -10.92 -37.55 -3.25
N GLN A 23 -11.29 -38.46 -2.36
CA GLN A 23 -10.45 -38.91 -1.25
C GLN A 23 -9.19 -39.61 -1.76
N ASP A 24 -9.32 -40.51 -2.74
CA ASP A 24 -8.19 -41.23 -3.35
C ASP A 24 -7.22 -40.29 -4.07
N ALA A 25 -7.74 -39.36 -4.87
CA ALA A 25 -6.92 -38.35 -5.53
C ALA A 25 -6.15 -37.48 -4.52
N LEU A 26 -6.81 -37.07 -3.43
CA LEU A 26 -6.19 -36.30 -2.36
C LEU A 26 -5.15 -37.12 -1.58
N ALA A 27 -5.42 -38.41 -1.30
CA ALA A 27 -4.49 -39.31 -0.65
C ALA A 27 -3.22 -39.51 -1.49
N ARG A 28 -3.37 -39.76 -2.80
CA ARG A 28 -2.25 -39.92 -3.72
C ARG A 28 -1.42 -38.65 -3.86
N LEU A 29 -2.07 -37.49 -3.96
CA LEU A 29 -1.37 -36.21 -3.91
C LEU A 29 -0.64 -35.97 -2.59
N ALA A 30 -1.24 -36.35 -1.46
CA ALA A 30 -0.59 -36.22 -0.17
C ALA A 30 0.70 -37.04 -0.14
N VAL A 31 0.68 -38.27 -0.64
CA VAL A 31 1.88 -39.13 -0.76
C VAL A 31 2.95 -38.48 -1.62
N LEU A 32 2.61 -38.05 -2.85
CA LEU A 32 3.56 -37.39 -3.76
C LEU A 32 4.13 -36.09 -3.18
N ARG A 33 3.36 -35.39 -2.35
CA ARG A 33 3.76 -34.12 -1.73
C ARG A 33 4.50 -34.28 -0.42
N ARG A 34 4.51 -35.44 0.25
CA ARG A 34 5.13 -35.59 1.58
C ARG A 34 6.58 -35.10 1.60
N ALA A 35 7.38 -35.45 0.60
CA ALA A 35 8.78 -34.99 0.50
C ALA A 35 8.87 -33.48 0.31
N GLY A 36 8.11 -32.92 -0.64
CA GLY A 36 8.07 -31.47 -0.90
C GLY A 36 7.53 -30.66 0.27
N LEU A 37 6.49 -31.15 0.97
CA LEU A 37 5.92 -30.52 2.16
C LEU A 37 6.88 -30.56 3.34
N ARG A 38 7.64 -31.64 3.54
CA ARG A 38 8.69 -31.68 4.57
C ARG A 38 9.76 -30.63 4.30
N ARG A 39 10.20 -30.51 3.04
CA ARG A 39 11.15 -29.46 2.63
C ARG A 39 10.59 -28.06 2.85
N ARG A 40 9.38 -27.78 2.34
CA ARG A 40 8.71 -26.49 2.55
C ARG A 40 8.47 -26.17 4.03
N ARG A 41 8.08 -27.15 4.85
CA ARG A 41 7.92 -26.96 6.30
C ARG A 41 9.23 -26.61 6.97
N ARG A 42 10.35 -27.24 6.58
CA ARG A 42 11.69 -26.88 7.06
C ARG A 42 12.07 -25.47 6.63
N GLU A 43 11.84 -25.11 5.37
CA GLU A 43 12.08 -23.75 4.86
C GLU A 43 11.21 -22.71 5.58
N THR A 44 9.90 -22.95 5.75
CA THR A 44 9.00 -22.07 6.50
C THR A 44 9.39 -21.97 7.97
N ALA A 45 9.73 -23.09 8.61
CA ALA A 45 10.16 -23.10 10.01
C ALA A 45 11.48 -22.34 10.18
N TYR A 46 12.42 -22.47 9.24
CA TYR A 46 13.65 -21.70 9.21
C TYR A 46 13.38 -20.20 9.04
N VAL A 47 12.51 -19.80 8.09
CA VAL A 47 12.12 -18.40 7.92
C VAL A 47 11.44 -17.86 9.19
N LEU A 48 10.53 -18.62 9.79
CA LEU A 48 9.86 -18.23 11.03
C LEU A 48 10.86 -18.09 12.18
N TYR A 49 11.81 -19.02 12.28
CA TYR A 49 12.90 -18.96 13.25
C TYR A 49 13.75 -17.71 13.05
N VAL A 50 14.17 -17.40 11.82
CA VAL A 50 14.94 -16.19 11.50
C VAL A 50 14.15 -14.93 11.84
N VAL A 51 12.88 -14.83 11.44
CA VAL A 51 12.02 -13.69 11.76
C VAL A 51 11.84 -13.53 13.27
N LEU A 52 11.62 -14.62 14.00
CA LEU A 52 11.47 -14.60 15.46
C LEU A 52 12.79 -14.24 16.15
N LEU A 53 13.92 -14.75 15.68
CA LEU A 53 15.25 -14.43 16.21
C LEU A 53 15.57 -12.94 15.99
N PHE A 54 15.39 -12.42 14.77
CA PHE A 54 15.54 -10.99 14.48
C PHE A 54 14.57 -10.15 15.29
N GLY A 55 13.30 -10.57 15.37
CA GLY A 55 12.29 -9.91 16.18
C GLY A 55 12.70 -9.85 17.65
N LEU A 56 13.18 -10.94 18.24
CA LEU A 56 13.61 -10.97 19.63
C LEU A 56 14.86 -10.12 19.86
N PHE A 57 15.88 -10.29 19.01
CA PHE A 57 17.18 -9.64 19.17
C PHE A 57 17.11 -8.12 18.95
N TYR A 58 16.24 -7.64 18.05
CA TYR A 58 16.09 -6.21 17.80
C TYR A 58 14.88 -5.63 18.54
N ALA A 59 13.71 -6.24 18.52
CA ALA A 59 12.54 -5.61 19.13
C ALA A 59 12.66 -5.53 20.66
N VAL A 60 13.23 -6.51 21.36
CA VAL A 60 13.32 -6.48 22.83
C VAL A 60 14.25 -5.37 23.34
N PRO A 61 15.51 -5.23 22.84
CA PRO A 61 16.37 -4.14 23.28
C PRO A 61 15.79 -2.76 22.94
N TYR A 62 15.25 -2.58 21.73
CA TYR A 62 14.63 -1.31 21.34
C TYR A 62 13.36 -1.01 22.15
N ALA A 63 12.53 -2.01 22.44
CA ALA A 63 11.39 -1.89 23.34
C ALA A 63 11.84 -1.47 24.75
N SER A 64 12.88 -2.11 25.30
CA SER A 64 13.40 -1.78 26.62
C SER A 64 14.03 -0.38 26.68
N ALA A 65 14.73 0.03 25.61
CA ALA A 65 15.27 1.37 25.48
C ALA A 65 14.15 2.41 25.37
N ALA A 66 13.11 2.14 24.57
CA ALA A 66 11.96 3.02 24.43
C ALA A 66 11.21 3.20 25.77
N VAL A 67 11.05 2.13 26.57
CA VAL A 67 10.45 2.22 27.91
C VAL A 67 11.31 3.07 28.83
N ARG A 68 12.62 2.87 28.88
CA ARG A 68 13.53 3.70 29.71
C ARG A 68 13.53 5.17 29.30
N VAL A 69 13.42 5.46 28.01
CA VAL A 69 13.30 6.83 27.51
C VAL A 69 11.94 7.44 27.86
N SER A 70 10.89 6.61 27.97
CA SER A 70 9.53 7.08 28.27
C SER A 70 9.33 7.55 29.72
N ASP A 71 10.29 7.28 30.61
CA ASP A 71 10.33 7.86 31.96
C ASP A 71 10.74 9.35 31.97
N GLY A 72 11.21 9.88 30.83
CA GLY A 72 11.56 11.29 30.65
C GLY A 72 10.35 12.22 30.45
N PRO A 73 10.58 13.55 30.39
CA PRO A 73 9.52 14.52 30.09
C PRO A 73 8.89 14.20 28.72
N ARG A 74 7.55 14.10 28.70
CA ARG A 74 6.83 13.77 27.47
C ARG A 74 6.88 14.95 26.51
N GLU A 75 7.27 14.63 25.29
CA GLU A 75 7.30 15.58 24.21
C GLU A 75 5.87 15.99 23.78
N PRO A 76 5.66 17.23 23.31
CA PRO A 76 4.35 17.74 22.91
C PRO A 76 3.61 16.87 21.88
N TRP A 77 4.34 16.18 20.99
CA TRP A 77 3.77 15.35 19.93
C TRP A 77 3.04 14.11 20.44
N ALA A 78 3.28 13.65 21.68
CA ALA A 78 2.52 12.57 22.29
C ALA A 78 1.02 12.94 22.43
N SER A 79 0.73 14.20 22.76
CA SER A 79 -0.64 14.70 22.88
C SER A 79 -1.36 14.75 21.52
N TRP A 80 -0.63 15.10 20.46
CA TRP A 80 -1.15 15.11 19.09
C TRP A 80 -1.45 13.71 18.58
N LEU A 81 -0.57 12.74 18.88
CA LEU A 81 -0.83 11.33 18.55
C LEU A 81 -2.05 10.80 19.27
N ALA A 82 -2.20 11.11 20.56
CA ALA A 82 -3.39 10.72 21.33
C ALA A 82 -4.67 11.36 20.77
N ALA A 83 -4.63 12.64 20.38
CA ALA A 83 -5.76 13.35 19.78
C ALA A 83 -6.13 12.81 18.39
N GLY A 84 -5.13 12.44 17.58
CA GLY A 84 -5.32 11.87 16.24
C GLY A 84 -5.64 10.37 16.24
N ALA A 85 -5.44 9.66 17.36
CA ALA A 85 -5.59 8.21 17.46
C ALA A 85 -6.96 7.69 16.98
N PRO A 86 -8.11 8.31 17.30
CA PRO A 86 -9.42 7.82 16.84
C PRO A 86 -9.53 7.79 15.32
N ALA A 87 -9.16 8.88 14.64
CA ALA A 87 -9.21 8.94 13.18
C ALA A 87 -8.13 8.05 12.55
N GLY A 88 -6.91 8.07 13.10
CA GLY A 88 -5.77 7.29 12.58
C GLY A 88 -5.98 5.79 12.68
N ALA A 89 -6.37 5.29 13.86
CA ALA A 89 -6.64 3.87 14.06
C ALA A 89 -7.84 3.39 13.22
N THR A 90 -8.90 4.20 13.11
CA THR A 90 -10.06 3.89 12.26
C THR A 90 -9.67 3.83 10.78
N ALA A 91 -8.84 4.77 10.31
CA ALA A 91 -8.33 4.80 8.95
C ALA A 91 -7.44 3.59 8.65
N LEU A 92 -6.56 3.20 9.58
CA LEU A 92 -5.71 2.02 9.46
C LEU A 92 -6.54 0.73 9.37
N ALA A 93 -7.55 0.59 10.25
CA ALA A 93 -8.42 -0.58 10.26
C ALA A 93 -9.25 -0.70 8.97
N LEU A 94 -9.85 0.41 8.52
CA LEU A 94 -10.58 0.45 7.25
C LEU A 94 -9.66 0.22 6.05
N GLY A 95 -8.46 0.81 6.08
CA GLY A 95 -7.41 0.62 5.09
C GLY A 95 -7.00 -0.85 4.97
N ALA A 96 -6.83 -1.57 6.09
CA ALA A 96 -6.52 -2.99 6.10
C ALA A 96 -7.62 -3.83 5.42
N LEU A 97 -8.90 -3.56 5.69
CA LEU A 97 -10.02 -4.24 5.01
C LEU A 97 -10.04 -3.95 3.51
N VAL A 98 -9.83 -2.69 3.11
CA VAL A 98 -9.77 -2.28 1.70
C VAL A 98 -8.60 -2.93 0.98
N LEU A 99 -7.42 -2.98 1.61
CA LEU A 99 -6.23 -3.62 1.05
C LEU A 99 -6.42 -5.12 0.92
N ALA A 100 -7.02 -5.78 1.90
CA ALA A 100 -7.33 -7.21 1.81
C ALA A 100 -8.39 -7.51 0.74
N ALA A 101 -9.40 -6.66 0.58
CA ALA A 101 -10.34 -6.76 -0.52
C ALA A 101 -9.66 -6.54 -1.88
N ALA A 102 -8.73 -5.60 -1.98
CA ALA A 102 -7.93 -5.38 -3.19
C ALA A 102 -7.02 -6.57 -3.50
N ASP A 103 -6.32 -7.11 -2.50
CA ASP A 103 -5.54 -8.35 -2.61
C ASP A 103 -6.42 -9.54 -3.04
N GLY A 104 -7.65 -9.56 -2.51
CA GLY A 104 -8.73 -10.45 -2.86
C GLY A 104 -9.01 -10.57 -4.36
N ARG A 105 -8.80 -9.49 -5.11
CA ARG A 105 -9.14 -9.42 -6.54
C ARG A 105 -8.11 -10.07 -7.45
N TRP A 106 -6.82 -9.91 -7.18
CA TRP A 106 -5.76 -10.47 -8.02
C TRP A 106 -5.25 -11.82 -7.49
N ARG A 107 -5.18 -11.98 -6.17
CA ARG A 107 -4.67 -13.19 -5.50
C ARG A 107 -5.80 -13.92 -4.80
N GLY A 108 -6.44 -13.30 -3.82
CA GLY A 108 -7.43 -13.97 -2.98
C GLY A 108 -6.81 -14.74 -1.82
N PRO A 109 -7.52 -14.88 -0.69
CA PRO A 109 -7.05 -15.67 0.45
C PRO A 109 -6.97 -17.18 0.15
N VAL A 110 -7.79 -17.68 -0.79
CA VAL A 110 -7.81 -19.10 -1.15
C VAL A 110 -7.05 -19.31 -2.46
N LEU A 111 -5.81 -19.81 -2.35
CA LEU A 111 -4.92 -20.03 -3.48
C LEU A 111 -4.59 -21.49 -3.69
N LEU A 112 -4.54 -21.87 -4.96
CA LEU A 112 -3.95 -23.11 -5.42
C LEU A 112 -2.61 -22.79 -6.06
N ASP A 113 -1.59 -23.62 -5.79
CA ASP A 113 -0.38 -23.60 -6.60
C ASP A 113 -0.73 -23.94 -8.07
N ALA A 114 0.03 -23.40 -9.03
CA ALA A 114 -0.29 -23.57 -10.45
C ALA A 114 -0.38 -25.04 -10.86
N ALA A 115 0.45 -25.92 -10.30
CA ALA A 115 0.38 -27.36 -10.55
C ALA A 115 -0.96 -27.95 -10.06
N SER A 116 -1.36 -27.71 -8.81
CA SER A 116 -2.69 -28.11 -8.30
C SER A 116 -3.82 -27.55 -9.16
N ALA A 117 -3.74 -26.28 -9.55
CA ALA A 117 -4.78 -25.64 -10.33
C ALA A 117 -4.88 -26.23 -11.74
N HIS A 118 -3.77 -26.65 -12.34
CA HIS A 118 -3.75 -27.26 -13.66
C HIS A 118 -4.23 -28.71 -13.63
N TRP A 119 -3.84 -29.49 -12.63
CA TRP A 119 -4.18 -30.92 -12.53
C TRP A 119 -5.54 -31.20 -11.91
N LEU A 120 -5.96 -30.46 -10.87
CA LEU A 120 -7.16 -30.79 -10.07
C LEU A 120 -8.41 -30.04 -10.44
N LEU A 121 -8.29 -28.88 -11.10
CA LEU A 121 -9.48 -28.12 -11.52
C LEU A 121 -10.17 -28.68 -12.77
N PRO A 122 -9.49 -29.41 -13.68
CA PRO A 122 -10.17 -30.13 -14.76
C PRO A 122 -10.83 -31.43 -14.31
N THR A 123 -10.36 -32.05 -13.22
CA THR A 123 -10.95 -33.30 -12.72
C THR A 123 -12.23 -33.02 -11.93
N ALA A 124 -13.13 -34.01 -11.85
CA ALA A 124 -14.42 -33.89 -11.18
C ALA A 124 -14.33 -34.03 -9.64
N VAL A 125 -13.32 -33.40 -9.05
CA VAL A 125 -13.10 -33.37 -7.59
C VAL A 125 -14.04 -32.36 -6.92
N ARG A 126 -14.56 -32.70 -5.74
CA ARG A 126 -15.37 -31.76 -4.93
C ARG A 126 -14.54 -30.57 -4.46
N ARG A 127 -14.67 -29.44 -5.18
CA ARG A 127 -13.93 -28.18 -4.92
C ARG A 127 -14.01 -27.69 -3.48
N GLY A 128 -15.15 -27.87 -2.81
CA GLY A 128 -15.33 -27.48 -1.41
C GLY A 128 -14.31 -28.13 -0.47
N ALA A 129 -14.03 -29.43 -0.65
CA ALA A 129 -13.06 -30.16 0.15
C ALA A 129 -11.62 -29.65 -0.05
N LEU A 130 -11.30 -29.17 -1.26
CA LEU A 130 -9.98 -28.62 -1.60
C LEU A 130 -9.76 -27.19 -1.06
N LEU A 131 -10.83 -26.38 -1.04
CA LEU A 131 -10.75 -24.93 -0.79
C LEU A 131 -11.01 -24.55 0.68
N ARG A 132 -11.89 -25.28 1.40
CA ARG A 132 -12.21 -24.98 2.81
C ARG A 132 -11.01 -25.05 3.77
N PRO A 133 -10.14 -26.07 3.72
CA PRO A 133 -8.98 -26.12 4.61
C PRO A 133 -8.03 -24.93 4.37
N ARG A 134 -7.88 -24.52 3.10
CA ARG A 134 -7.06 -23.35 2.74
C ARG A 134 -7.70 -22.04 3.20
N TRP A 135 -9.01 -21.93 3.11
CA TRP A 135 -9.75 -20.81 3.67
C TRP A 135 -9.51 -20.67 5.18
N ARG A 136 -9.67 -21.75 5.94
CA ARG A 136 -9.44 -21.77 7.40
C ARG A 136 -8.02 -21.38 7.76
N LEU A 137 -7.03 -21.90 7.02
CA LEU A 137 -5.64 -21.50 7.17
C LEU A 137 -5.44 -20.02 6.87
N ALA A 138 -6.04 -19.49 5.81
CA ALA A 138 -5.95 -18.07 5.47
C ALA A 138 -6.55 -17.18 6.56
N VAL A 139 -7.72 -17.53 7.10
CA VAL A 139 -8.33 -16.84 8.25
C VAL A 139 -7.39 -16.84 9.44
N ALA A 140 -6.81 -18.00 9.79
CA ALA A 140 -5.88 -18.11 10.91
C ALA A 140 -4.61 -17.26 10.70
N LEU A 141 -4.04 -17.27 9.49
CA LEU A 141 -2.85 -16.47 9.16
C LEU A 141 -3.13 -14.97 9.21
N TYR A 142 -4.25 -14.53 8.64
CA TYR A 142 -4.65 -13.12 8.68
C TYR A 142 -4.97 -12.67 10.11
N ALA A 143 -5.64 -13.51 10.91
CA ALA A 143 -5.91 -13.22 12.32
C ALA A 143 -4.59 -13.12 13.13
N ALA A 144 -3.66 -14.06 12.95
CA ALA A 144 -2.36 -14.02 13.61
C ALA A 144 -1.56 -12.77 13.23
N LEU A 145 -1.52 -12.42 11.94
CA LEU A 145 -0.85 -11.21 11.45
C LEU A 145 -1.51 -9.94 12.00
N GLY A 146 -2.84 -9.87 11.98
CA GLY A 146 -3.59 -8.74 12.53
C GLY A 146 -3.36 -8.56 14.03
N ALA A 147 -3.34 -9.65 14.79
CA ALA A 147 -3.04 -9.63 16.22
C ALA A 147 -1.64 -9.09 16.50
N ALA A 148 -0.64 -9.58 15.77
CA ALA A 148 0.74 -9.14 15.93
C ALA A 148 0.93 -7.65 15.59
N LEU A 149 0.36 -7.19 14.47
CA LEU A 149 0.44 -5.78 14.05
C LEU A 149 -0.29 -4.84 15.02
N ALA A 150 -1.47 -5.22 15.50
CA ALA A 150 -2.23 -4.42 16.46
C ALA A 150 -1.56 -4.37 17.84
N ALA A 151 -0.99 -5.49 18.30
CA ALA A 151 -0.21 -5.53 19.54
C ALA A 151 1.04 -4.63 19.45
N ALA A 152 1.75 -4.67 18.32
CA ALA A 152 2.91 -3.80 18.07
C ALA A 152 2.51 -2.31 18.02
N ALA A 153 1.42 -1.97 17.33
CA ALA A 153 0.91 -0.60 17.29
C ALA A 153 0.47 -0.11 18.69
N ALA A 154 -0.23 -0.94 19.45
CA ALA A 154 -0.62 -0.66 20.83
C ALA A 154 0.58 -0.46 21.74
N PHE A 155 1.63 -1.29 21.60
CA PHE A 155 2.88 -1.16 22.33
C PHE A 155 3.53 0.21 22.06
N VAL A 156 3.67 0.59 20.78
CA VAL A 156 4.26 1.89 20.40
C VAL A 156 3.44 3.03 20.97
N LEU A 157 2.12 3.04 20.76
CA LEU A 157 1.24 4.09 21.27
C LEU A 157 1.30 4.20 22.79
N ARG A 158 1.37 3.07 23.49
CA ARG A 158 1.40 3.03 24.94
C ARG A 158 2.71 3.57 25.50
N VAL A 159 3.85 3.14 24.95
CA VAL A 159 5.17 3.64 25.36
C VAL A 159 5.29 5.12 25.08
N VAL A 160 4.84 5.57 23.90
CA VAL A 160 4.92 6.97 23.49
C VAL A 160 3.97 7.90 24.26
N CYS A 161 2.68 7.53 24.37
CA CYS A 161 1.65 8.42 24.88
C CYS A 161 1.50 8.33 26.41
N VAL A 162 1.73 7.15 26.97
CA VAL A 162 1.46 6.86 28.40
C VAL A 162 2.73 6.55 29.19
N GLY A 163 3.78 6.02 28.57
CA GLY A 163 5.04 5.70 29.24
C GLY A 163 4.99 4.50 30.18
N ALA A 164 4.00 3.61 30.02
CA ALA A 164 3.90 2.41 30.85
C ALA A 164 3.21 1.27 30.10
N LEU A 165 3.82 0.08 30.11
CA LEU A 165 3.16 -1.12 29.59
C LEU A 165 1.93 -1.45 30.43
N GLY A 166 0.87 -1.89 29.77
CA GLY A 166 -0.39 -2.17 30.44
C GLY A 166 -1.19 -3.26 29.74
N TRP A 167 -2.25 -3.71 30.40
CA TRP A 167 -3.13 -4.78 29.95
C TRP A 167 -3.80 -4.51 28.58
N THR A 168 -3.76 -3.28 28.07
CA THR A 168 -4.34 -2.85 26.78
C THR A 168 -3.76 -3.56 25.54
N LEU A 169 -2.61 -4.23 25.66
CA LEU A 169 -2.02 -5.00 24.55
C LEU A 169 -2.89 -6.20 24.15
N LEU A 170 -3.49 -6.89 25.13
CA LEU A 170 -4.32 -8.07 24.88
C LEU A 170 -5.61 -7.75 24.11
N PRO A 171 -6.44 -6.74 24.50
CA PRO A 171 -7.61 -6.37 23.71
C PRO A 171 -7.24 -5.79 22.34
N ALA A 172 -6.10 -5.11 22.21
CA ALA A 172 -5.60 -4.68 20.90
C ALA A 172 -5.23 -5.87 19.99
N ALA A 173 -4.55 -6.88 20.52
CA ALA A 173 -4.27 -8.12 19.79
C ALA A 173 -5.57 -8.86 19.40
N GLY A 174 -6.55 -8.94 20.31
CA GLY A 174 -7.86 -9.52 20.02
C GLY A 174 -8.63 -8.78 18.92
N ALA A 175 -8.65 -7.44 18.97
CA ALA A 175 -9.24 -6.63 17.91
C ALA A 175 -8.52 -6.81 16.57
N GLY A 176 -7.19 -6.83 16.58
CA GLY A 176 -6.38 -7.12 15.41
C GLY A 176 -6.66 -8.49 14.81
N ALA A 177 -6.83 -9.52 15.64
CA ALA A 177 -7.18 -10.87 15.20
C ALA A 177 -8.54 -10.91 14.49
N ALA A 178 -9.55 -10.32 15.11
CA ALA A 178 -10.90 -10.28 14.56
C ALA A 178 -10.96 -9.44 13.26
N LEU A 179 -10.27 -8.29 13.21
CA LEU A 179 -10.12 -7.49 12.01
C LEU A 179 -9.39 -8.25 10.89
N GLY A 180 -8.34 -9.01 11.23
CA GLY A 180 -7.62 -9.87 10.29
C GLY A 180 -8.52 -10.94 9.68
N ALA A 181 -9.32 -11.63 10.49
CA ALA A 181 -10.31 -12.60 10.01
C ALA A 181 -11.36 -11.94 9.09
N LEU A 182 -11.86 -10.75 9.44
CA LEU A 182 -12.73 -9.97 8.57
C LEU A 182 -12.06 -9.56 7.25
N ALA A 183 -10.78 -9.18 7.30
CA ALA A 183 -9.99 -8.83 6.13
C ALA A 183 -9.85 -10.04 5.19
N ALA A 184 -9.60 -11.23 5.71
CA ALA A 184 -9.63 -12.46 4.92
C ALA A 184 -11.00 -12.68 4.26
N ALA A 185 -12.10 -12.43 5.00
CA ALA A 185 -13.46 -12.61 4.46
C ALA A 185 -13.79 -11.58 3.37
N ALA A 186 -13.39 -10.32 3.55
CA ALA A 186 -13.48 -9.29 2.53
C ALA A 186 -12.67 -9.67 1.28
N GLY A 187 -11.47 -10.23 1.46
CA GLY A 187 -10.64 -10.77 0.39
C GLY A 187 -11.31 -11.94 -0.34
N LEU A 188 -11.98 -12.85 0.38
CA LEU A 188 -12.71 -13.97 -0.22
C LEU A 188 -13.94 -13.50 -1.00
N ALA A 189 -14.70 -12.54 -0.46
CA ALA A 189 -15.83 -11.93 -1.14
C ALA A 189 -15.39 -11.26 -2.45
N ALA A 190 -14.28 -10.50 -2.40
CA ALA A 190 -13.67 -9.90 -3.59
C ALA A 190 -13.07 -10.93 -4.56
N GLN A 191 -12.70 -12.11 -4.06
CA GLN A 191 -12.25 -13.24 -4.87
C GLN A 191 -13.39 -13.90 -5.64
N ARG A 192 -14.55 -14.05 -5.00
CA ARG A 192 -15.71 -14.74 -5.56
C ARG A 192 -16.51 -13.85 -6.51
N ASP A 193 -16.84 -12.65 -6.06
CA ASP A 193 -17.77 -11.76 -6.74
C ASP A 193 -17.06 -10.52 -7.28
N ARG A 194 -17.68 -9.87 -8.27
CA ARG A 194 -17.24 -8.54 -8.68
C ARG A 194 -17.52 -7.58 -7.53
N VAL A 195 -16.46 -7.08 -6.90
CA VAL A 195 -16.55 -6.10 -5.81
C VAL A 195 -17.49 -4.97 -6.22
N PRO A 196 -18.57 -4.71 -5.46
CA PRO A 196 -19.51 -3.67 -5.81
C PRO A 196 -18.80 -2.31 -5.83
N PRO A 197 -19.22 -1.37 -6.70
CA PRO A 197 -18.59 -0.06 -6.79
C PRO A 197 -18.61 0.71 -5.46
N ALA A 198 -19.53 0.38 -4.54
CA ALA A 198 -19.58 0.93 -3.19
C ALA A 198 -18.36 0.54 -2.32
N ALA A 199 -17.83 -0.67 -2.43
CA ALA A 199 -16.62 -1.07 -1.71
C ALA A 199 -15.37 -0.34 -2.27
N LEU A 200 -15.40 0.05 -3.55
CA LEU A 200 -14.42 0.97 -4.13
C LEU A 200 -14.60 2.42 -3.67
N ARG A 201 -15.69 2.77 -2.97
CA ARG A 201 -15.86 4.06 -2.29
C ARG A 201 -15.23 4.05 -0.89
N LEU A 202 -15.24 2.91 -0.20
CA LEU A 202 -14.63 2.76 1.13
C LEU A 202 -13.13 3.07 1.16
N ARG A 203 -12.40 2.82 0.07
CA ARG A 203 -10.99 3.25 -0.03
C ARG A 203 -10.82 4.76 0.14
N TRP A 204 -11.77 5.53 -0.38
CA TRP A 204 -11.75 6.99 -0.31
C TRP A 204 -12.11 7.47 1.08
N VAL A 205 -12.99 6.74 1.77
CA VAL A 205 -13.29 6.97 3.18
C VAL A 205 -12.04 6.72 4.02
N ALA A 206 -11.33 5.60 3.84
CA ALA A 206 -10.08 5.31 4.55
C ALA A 206 -9.03 6.41 4.34
N VAL A 207 -8.89 6.84 3.09
CA VAL A 207 -8.04 7.95 2.65
C VAL A 207 -8.42 9.27 3.32
N ALA A 208 -9.71 9.62 3.30
CA ALA A 208 -10.20 10.86 3.90
C ALA A 208 -10.02 10.85 5.42
N LEU A 209 -10.25 9.71 6.08
CA LEU A 209 -10.02 9.53 7.51
C LEU A 209 -8.53 9.61 7.88
N GLY A 210 -7.63 9.09 7.03
CA GLY A 210 -6.19 9.24 7.21
C GLY A 210 -5.72 10.69 7.05
N GLY A 211 -6.29 11.41 6.07
CA GLY A 211 -6.07 12.85 5.92
C GLY A 211 -6.62 13.65 7.09
N LEU A 212 -7.81 13.30 7.60
CA LEU A 212 -8.41 13.88 8.80
C LEU A 212 -7.53 13.63 10.02
N ALA A 213 -7.01 12.42 10.20
CA ALA A 213 -6.11 12.07 11.30
C ALA A 213 -4.82 12.92 11.29
N ALA A 214 -4.25 13.13 10.10
CA ALA A 214 -3.09 14.00 9.93
C ALA A 214 -3.42 15.47 10.21
N ALA A 215 -4.59 15.95 9.79
CA ALA A 215 -5.05 17.30 10.09
C ALA A 215 -5.36 17.51 11.58
N THR A 216 -5.89 16.49 12.25
CA THR A 216 -6.20 16.54 13.69
C THR A 216 -5.00 16.26 14.58
N ALA A 217 -3.85 15.90 14.01
CA ALA A 217 -2.59 16.02 14.75
C ALA A 217 -2.23 17.50 15.02
N ALA A 218 -2.81 18.45 14.27
CA ALA A 218 -2.66 19.89 14.49
C ALA A 218 -3.79 20.50 15.37
N GLY A 219 -4.78 19.72 15.82
CA GLY A 219 -5.89 20.20 16.66
C GLY A 219 -6.87 19.10 17.10
N SER A 220 -7.61 19.28 18.19
CA SER A 220 -8.46 18.22 18.74
C SER A 220 -9.62 17.84 17.79
N VAL A 221 -9.83 16.53 17.58
CA VAL A 221 -11.09 16.03 17.01
C VAL A 221 -12.20 16.36 18.01
N PRO A 222 -13.30 17.01 17.60
CA PRO A 222 -14.44 17.19 18.49
C PRO A 222 -14.88 15.82 19.04
N GLY A 223 -15.02 15.69 20.36
CA GLY A 223 -15.36 14.42 21.03
C GLY A 223 -16.49 13.61 20.35
N PRO A 224 -17.60 14.24 19.92
CA PRO A 224 -18.67 13.55 19.21
C PRO A 224 -18.24 12.93 17.87
N VAL A 225 -17.37 13.59 17.10
CA VAL A 225 -16.86 13.07 15.84
C VAL A 225 -15.99 11.84 16.08
N GLY A 226 -15.12 11.89 17.11
CA GLY A 226 -14.33 10.74 17.53
C GLY A 226 -15.21 9.53 17.90
N ALA A 227 -16.28 9.75 18.66
CA ALA A 227 -17.23 8.70 19.02
C ALA A 227 -17.94 8.11 17.81
N VAL A 228 -18.44 8.95 16.89
CA VAL A 228 -19.08 8.49 15.64
C VAL A 228 -18.11 7.65 14.80
N LEU A 229 -16.84 8.05 14.70
CA LEU A 229 -15.82 7.28 13.98
C LEU A 229 -15.60 5.90 14.62
N LEU A 230 -15.46 5.83 15.94
CA LEU A 230 -15.25 4.59 16.66
C LEU A 230 -16.46 3.64 16.63
N TRP A 231 -17.67 4.16 16.40
CA TRP A 231 -18.89 3.37 16.27
C TRP A 231 -19.38 3.20 14.83
N SER A 232 -18.61 3.67 13.84
CA SER A 232 -19.00 3.67 12.43
C SER A 232 -19.06 2.27 11.78
N GLY A 233 -18.60 1.22 12.47
CA GLY A 233 -18.65 -0.17 12.00
C GLY A 233 -17.46 -1.01 12.49
N PRO A 234 -17.23 -2.18 11.88
CA PRO A 234 -16.16 -3.10 12.30
C PRO A 234 -14.76 -2.49 12.34
N TRP A 235 -14.45 -1.55 11.42
CA TRP A 235 -13.18 -0.83 11.43
C TRP A 235 -13.07 0.14 12.62
N GLY A 236 -14.16 0.79 13.02
CA GLY A 236 -14.21 1.67 14.19
C GLY A 236 -14.09 0.86 15.48
N TRP A 237 -14.81 -0.25 15.58
CA TRP A 237 -14.73 -1.16 16.74
C TRP A 237 -13.31 -1.71 16.95
N ALA A 238 -12.60 -2.03 15.86
CA ALA A 238 -11.21 -2.48 15.91
C ALA A 238 -10.23 -1.37 16.34
N ALA A 239 -10.57 -0.10 16.11
CA ALA A 239 -9.75 1.04 16.51
C ALA A 239 -9.83 1.34 18.02
N GLN A 240 -10.93 0.98 18.69
CA GLN A 240 -11.17 1.34 20.09
C GLN A 240 -10.05 0.89 21.05
N PRO A 241 -9.52 -0.36 20.99
CA PRO A 241 -8.40 -0.75 21.86
C PRO A 241 -7.08 -0.03 21.57
N LEU A 242 -6.83 0.39 20.32
CA LEU A 242 -5.63 1.19 19.99
C LEU A 242 -5.73 2.61 20.56
N VAL A 243 -6.93 3.21 20.51
CA VAL A 243 -7.20 4.51 21.14
C VAL A 243 -7.07 4.43 22.66
N LEU A 244 -7.52 3.32 23.27
CA LEU A 244 -7.30 3.05 24.69
C LEU A 244 -5.80 2.96 25.03
N SER A 245 -4.98 2.31 24.17
CA SER A 245 -3.53 2.25 24.33
C SER A 245 -2.85 3.62 24.23
N ALA A 246 -3.43 4.56 23.47
CA ALA A 246 -2.97 5.95 23.41
C ALA A 246 -3.34 6.78 24.66
N GLY A 247 -4.05 6.20 25.62
CA GLY A 247 -4.42 6.84 26.89
C GLY A 247 -5.77 7.56 26.88
N ALA A 248 -6.53 7.48 25.78
CA ALA A 248 -7.85 8.08 25.69
C ALA A 248 -8.95 7.18 26.30
N GLY A 249 -9.92 7.80 26.97
CA GLY A 249 -11.09 7.10 27.52
C GLY A 249 -12.08 6.73 26.41
N VAL A 250 -12.29 5.44 26.19
CA VAL A 250 -13.25 4.93 25.20
C VAL A 250 -14.35 4.12 25.91
N PRO A 251 -15.47 4.76 26.31
CA PRO A 251 -16.56 4.03 26.95
C PRO A 251 -17.16 3.01 25.97
N GLY A 252 -17.40 1.80 26.45
CA GLY A 252 -18.01 0.74 25.64
C GLY A 252 -17.05 -0.07 24.75
N TRP A 253 -15.73 0.09 24.90
CA TRP A 253 -14.75 -0.71 24.14
C TRP A 253 -14.93 -2.23 24.23
N PRO A 254 -15.36 -2.84 25.36
CA PRO A 254 -15.61 -4.28 25.41
C PRO A 254 -16.76 -4.70 24.48
N LEU A 255 -17.80 -3.87 24.36
CA LEU A 255 -18.93 -4.12 23.47
C LEU A 255 -18.50 -4.02 22.01
N GLY A 256 -17.70 -3.00 21.65
CA GLY A 256 -17.11 -2.90 20.31
C GLY A 256 -16.29 -4.15 19.95
N LEU A 257 -15.44 -4.61 20.86
CA LEU A 257 -14.65 -5.83 20.67
C LEU A 257 -15.52 -7.08 20.51
N ALA A 258 -16.59 -7.23 21.31
CA ALA A 258 -17.53 -8.34 21.20
C ALA A 258 -18.28 -8.34 19.86
N LEU A 259 -18.76 -7.18 19.41
CA LEU A 259 -19.41 -7.02 18.10
C LEU A 259 -18.45 -7.33 16.95
N LEU A 260 -17.18 -6.91 17.06
CA LEU A 260 -16.14 -7.21 16.09
C LEU A 260 -15.85 -8.72 16.01
N ALA A 261 -15.73 -9.38 17.16
CA ALA A 261 -15.51 -10.83 17.23
C ALA A 261 -16.69 -11.61 16.64
N ALA A 262 -17.94 -11.19 16.95
CA ALA A 262 -19.14 -11.78 16.37
C ALA A 262 -19.20 -11.61 14.84
N ALA A 263 -18.89 -10.40 14.35
CA ALA A 263 -18.82 -10.13 12.92
C ALA A 263 -17.73 -10.98 12.22
N ALA A 264 -16.56 -11.11 12.84
CA ALA A 264 -15.46 -11.92 12.33
C ALA A 264 -15.83 -13.42 12.28
N ALA A 265 -16.46 -13.95 13.32
CA ALA A 265 -16.94 -15.33 13.38
C ALA A 265 -18.01 -15.59 12.30
N ALA A 266 -19.00 -14.72 12.18
CA ALA A 266 -20.03 -14.82 11.15
C ALA A 266 -19.42 -14.80 9.74
N ALA A 267 -18.48 -13.87 9.48
CA ALA A 267 -17.79 -13.78 8.19
C ALA A 267 -16.91 -15.01 7.91
N ALA A 268 -16.27 -15.60 8.92
CA ALA A 268 -15.49 -16.83 8.79
C ALA A 268 -16.36 -18.03 8.39
N VAL A 269 -17.54 -18.17 9.03
CA VAL A 269 -18.52 -19.24 8.73
C VAL A 269 -19.13 -19.07 7.35
N LEU A 270 -19.56 -17.85 6.99
CA LEU A 270 -20.09 -17.54 5.66
C LEU A 270 -19.01 -17.75 4.59
N GLY A 271 -17.76 -17.40 4.89
CA GLY A 271 -16.61 -17.67 4.04
C GLY A 271 -16.36 -19.15 3.81
N ASP A 272 -16.48 -20.00 4.84
CA ASP A 272 -16.29 -21.46 4.70
C ASP A 272 -17.34 -22.10 3.78
N ARG A 273 -18.58 -21.60 3.86
CA ARG A 273 -19.67 -21.97 2.93
C ARG A 273 -19.42 -21.44 1.52
N ALA A 274 -18.92 -20.21 1.39
CA ALA A 274 -18.70 -19.54 0.10
C ALA A 274 -17.45 -20.01 -0.65
N ALA A 275 -16.43 -20.53 0.04
CA ALA A 275 -15.13 -20.88 -0.51
C ALA A 275 -15.22 -21.93 -1.63
N GLY A 276 -16.15 -22.88 -1.55
CA GLY A 276 -16.37 -23.89 -2.59
C GLY A 276 -16.92 -23.32 -3.92
N GLY A 277 -17.48 -22.11 -3.89
CA GLY A 277 -18.10 -21.46 -5.04
C GLY A 277 -17.15 -20.66 -5.94
N VAL A 278 -15.85 -20.58 -5.62
CA VAL A 278 -14.91 -19.80 -6.43
C VAL A 278 -14.76 -20.41 -7.84
N PRO A 279 -14.89 -19.62 -8.92
CA PRO A 279 -14.77 -20.14 -10.29
C PRO A 279 -13.39 -20.74 -10.59
N SER A 280 -13.36 -21.91 -11.24
CA SER A 280 -12.11 -22.62 -11.58
C SER A 280 -11.21 -21.80 -12.52
N ALA A 281 -11.81 -21.11 -13.49
CA ALA A 281 -11.09 -20.22 -14.40
C ALA A 281 -10.40 -19.06 -13.66
N ALA A 282 -11.03 -18.54 -12.59
CA ALA A 282 -10.43 -17.51 -11.76
C ALA A 282 -9.24 -18.08 -10.97
N LEU A 283 -9.40 -19.26 -10.33
CA LEU A 283 -8.30 -19.92 -9.60
C LEU A 283 -7.08 -20.19 -10.48
N ARG A 284 -7.27 -20.69 -11.71
CA ARG A 284 -6.16 -20.93 -12.66
C ARG A 284 -5.44 -19.64 -13.06
N ARG A 285 -6.20 -18.58 -13.38
CA ARG A 285 -5.63 -17.29 -13.76
C ARG A 285 -4.78 -16.70 -12.63
N ARG A 286 -5.29 -16.78 -11.40
CA ARG A 286 -4.63 -16.20 -10.22
C ARG A 286 -3.41 -17.00 -9.78
N ALA A 287 -3.46 -18.33 -9.88
CA ALA A 287 -2.30 -19.17 -9.61
C ALA A 287 -1.11 -18.77 -10.52
N ARG A 288 -1.36 -18.60 -11.82
CA ARG A 288 -0.35 -18.10 -12.77
C ARG A 288 0.13 -16.69 -12.44
N ALA A 289 -0.81 -15.77 -12.18
CA ALA A 289 -0.46 -14.40 -11.83
C ALA A 289 0.42 -14.30 -10.57
N VAL A 290 0.16 -15.13 -9.56
CA VAL A 290 0.99 -15.18 -8.35
C VAL A 290 2.39 -15.69 -8.66
N ASP A 291 2.52 -16.76 -9.46
CA ASP A 291 3.84 -17.28 -9.86
C ASP A 291 4.63 -16.24 -10.67
N ASP A 292 3.98 -15.54 -11.60
CA ASP A 292 4.61 -14.46 -12.38
C ASP A 292 5.03 -13.28 -11.49
N VAL A 293 4.20 -12.89 -10.51
CA VAL A 293 4.50 -11.83 -9.54
C VAL A 293 5.66 -12.22 -8.63
N VAL A 294 5.69 -13.47 -8.17
CA VAL A 294 6.80 -13.99 -7.35
C VAL A 294 8.08 -14.02 -8.17
N ALA A 295 8.05 -14.49 -9.42
CA ALA A 295 9.19 -14.47 -10.32
C ALA A 295 9.72 -13.04 -10.53
N ALA A 296 8.83 -12.08 -10.81
CA ALA A 296 9.19 -10.68 -10.94
C ALA A 296 9.80 -10.12 -9.64
N ALA A 297 9.22 -10.45 -8.48
CA ALA A 297 9.73 -10.03 -7.18
C ALA A 297 11.10 -10.64 -6.85
N THR A 298 11.37 -11.89 -7.25
CA THR A 298 12.67 -12.53 -7.06
C THR A 298 13.78 -11.88 -7.88
N VAL A 299 13.45 -11.30 -9.04
CA VAL A 299 14.38 -10.49 -9.86
C VAL A 299 14.39 -9.02 -9.42
N LEU A 300 13.70 -8.70 -8.31
CA LEU A 300 13.51 -7.34 -7.78
C LEU A 300 12.86 -6.37 -8.77
N ASP A 301 12.13 -6.89 -9.77
CA ASP A 301 11.31 -6.09 -10.67
C ASP A 301 9.92 -5.85 -10.07
N LEU A 302 9.89 -5.00 -9.03
CA LEU A 302 8.66 -4.57 -8.37
C LEU A 302 7.69 -3.87 -9.33
N ARG A 303 8.21 -3.32 -10.44
CA ARG A 303 7.41 -2.65 -11.45
C ARG A 303 6.63 -3.67 -12.27
N LEU A 304 7.29 -4.70 -12.78
CA LEU A 304 6.65 -5.82 -13.46
C LEU A 304 5.67 -6.54 -12.53
N ALA A 305 6.06 -6.82 -11.29
CA ALA A 305 5.16 -7.41 -10.29
C ALA A 305 3.86 -6.60 -10.14
N ARG A 306 3.96 -5.27 -10.06
CA ARG A 306 2.79 -4.39 -9.97
C ARG A 306 1.96 -4.31 -11.26
N GLN A 307 2.57 -4.52 -12.43
CA GLN A 307 1.83 -4.61 -13.69
C GLN A 307 1.04 -5.92 -13.77
N LEU A 308 1.64 -7.03 -13.36
CA LEU A 308 1.03 -8.36 -13.33
C LEU A 308 -0.16 -8.44 -12.38
N THR A 309 -0.10 -7.80 -11.20
CA THR A 309 -1.26 -7.74 -10.29
C THR A 309 -2.45 -7.00 -10.93
N ARG A 310 -2.19 -5.90 -11.66
CA ARG A 310 -3.24 -5.13 -12.34
C ARG A 310 -3.85 -5.85 -13.53
N THR A 311 -3.06 -6.59 -14.29
CA THR A 311 -3.59 -7.39 -15.40
C THR A 311 -4.45 -8.55 -14.88
N ALA A 312 -4.08 -9.12 -13.74
CA ALA A 312 -4.86 -10.15 -13.06
C ALA A 312 -6.21 -9.65 -12.51
N ASP A 313 -6.27 -8.42 -12.01
CA ASP A 313 -7.50 -7.79 -11.47
C ASP A 313 -8.62 -7.61 -12.50
N GLY A 314 -8.28 -7.58 -13.80
CA GLY A 314 -9.18 -7.27 -14.89
C GLY A 314 -9.58 -5.79 -14.95
N VAL A 315 -9.61 -5.22 -16.16
CA VAL A 315 -9.99 -3.81 -16.36
C VAL A 315 -11.47 -3.73 -16.74
N PRO A 316 -12.33 -3.01 -15.98
CA PRO A 316 -13.70 -2.80 -16.39
C PRO A 316 -13.73 -1.99 -17.69
N ALA A 317 -14.51 -2.47 -18.67
CA ALA A 317 -14.77 -1.74 -19.91
C ALA A 317 -15.57 -0.47 -19.58
N ARG A 318 -14.86 0.66 -19.44
CA ARG A 318 -15.48 1.98 -19.29
C ARG A 318 -15.50 2.66 -20.64
N ARG A 319 -16.67 3.20 -21.01
CA ARG A 319 -16.78 4.13 -22.14
C ARG A 319 -15.82 5.29 -21.89
N LEU A 320 -14.88 5.46 -22.82
CA LEU A 320 -13.91 6.54 -22.75
C LEU A 320 -14.43 7.75 -23.52
N PRO A 321 -14.07 8.97 -23.09
CA PRO A 321 -14.27 10.15 -23.92
C PRO A 321 -13.50 9.99 -25.24
N ALA A 322 -13.95 10.62 -26.32
CA ALA A 322 -13.21 10.61 -27.59
C ALA A 322 -11.85 11.33 -27.44
N PRO A 323 -10.80 10.92 -28.19
CA PRO A 323 -9.51 11.61 -28.17
C PRO A 323 -9.63 13.02 -28.78
N PRO A 324 -8.87 14.00 -28.27
CA PRO A 324 -8.87 15.34 -28.83
C PRO A 324 -8.21 15.36 -30.22
N ARG A 325 -8.69 16.24 -31.10
CA ARG A 325 -8.14 16.41 -32.46
C ARG A 325 -6.73 17.01 -32.47
N ARG A 326 -6.36 17.78 -31.44
CA ARG A 326 -5.05 18.43 -31.35
C ARG A 326 -4.03 17.48 -30.71
N ALA A 327 -2.97 17.15 -31.45
CA ALA A 327 -1.90 16.25 -31.01
C ALA A 327 -1.27 16.67 -29.66
N ARG A 328 -1.15 17.97 -29.38
CA ARG A 328 -0.62 18.49 -28.11
C ARG A 328 -1.46 18.09 -26.90
N LEU A 329 -2.79 18.04 -27.05
CA LEU A 329 -3.71 17.66 -25.98
C LEU A 329 -3.86 16.15 -25.82
N ALA A 330 -3.39 15.36 -26.81
CA ALA A 330 -3.49 13.91 -26.77
C ALA A 330 -2.76 13.31 -25.55
N VAL A 331 -1.62 13.88 -25.15
CA VAL A 331 -0.84 13.44 -23.98
C VAL A 331 -1.61 13.71 -22.68
N ALA A 332 -2.11 14.94 -22.52
CA ALA A 332 -2.92 15.33 -21.37
C ALA A 332 -4.20 14.46 -21.28
N TRP A 333 -4.89 14.26 -22.40
CA TRP A 333 -6.06 13.40 -22.49
C TRP A 333 -5.73 11.95 -22.13
N ARG A 334 -4.62 11.38 -22.62
CA ARG A 334 -4.17 10.02 -22.25
C ARG A 334 -3.95 9.90 -20.75
N THR A 335 -3.29 10.88 -20.13
CA THR A 335 -3.07 10.92 -18.67
C THR A 335 -4.39 10.97 -17.91
N LEU A 336 -5.31 11.86 -18.29
CA LEU A 336 -6.63 12.00 -17.65
C LEU A 336 -7.51 10.76 -17.83
N VAL A 337 -7.49 10.13 -19.01
CA VAL A 337 -8.15 8.84 -19.27
C VAL A 337 -7.55 7.74 -18.40
N GLY A 338 -6.23 7.75 -18.21
CA GLY A 338 -5.53 6.87 -17.28
C GLY A 338 -6.05 7.04 -15.86
N TRP A 339 -6.18 8.28 -15.37
CA TRP A 339 -6.74 8.57 -14.04
C TRP A 339 -8.22 8.18 -13.93
N ARG A 340 -9.01 8.32 -15.00
CA ARG A 340 -10.42 7.88 -15.00
C ARG A 340 -10.54 6.35 -14.99
N ARG A 341 -9.60 5.63 -15.60
CA ARG A 341 -9.52 4.16 -15.57
C ARG A 341 -9.04 3.67 -14.21
N ASP A 342 -8.07 4.37 -13.61
CA ASP A 342 -7.50 4.07 -12.31
C ASP A 342 -7.61 5.27 -11.35
N PRO A 343 -8.80 5.52 -10.80
CA PRO A 343 -9.01 6.68 -9.93
C PRO A 343 -8.31 6.51 -8.58
N ALA A 344 -7.76 5.33 -8.26
CA ALA A 344 -6.96 5.14 -7.04
C ALA A 344 -5.70 6.01 -7.03
N ARG A 345 -5.15 6.34 -8.19
CA ARG A 345 -3.91 7.12 -8.29
C ARG A 345 -4.08 8.57 -7.90
N PRO A 346 -5.02 9.34 -8.49
CA PRO A 346 -5.29 10.68 -7.99
C PRO A 346 -5.76 10.66 -6.53
N ALA A 347 -6.41 9.59 -6.07
CA ALA A 347 -6.69 9.37 -4.64
C ALA A 347 -5.44 9.43 -3.79
N TRP A 348 -4.51 8.51 -4.08
CA TRP A 348 -3.29 8.36 -3.33
C TRP A 348 -2.41 9.59 -3.46
N ALA A 349 -2.42 10.26 -4.62
CA ALA A 349 -1.75 11.53 -4.80
C ALA A 349 -2.32 12.61 -3.86
N ALA A 350 -3.64 12.73 -3.78
CA ALA A 350 -4.29 13.67 -2.87
C ALA A 350 -4.02 13.34 -1.39
N VAL A 351 -4.04 12.05 -1.02
CA VAL A 351 -3.67 11.59 0.34
C VAL A 351 -2.25 11.98 0.66
N LEU A 352 -1.31 11.61 -0.19
CA LEU A 352 0.11 11.83 0.04
C LEU A 352 0.44 13.32 0.06
N LEU A 353 -0.26 14.13 -0.75
CA LEU A 353 -0.16 15.59 -0.70
C LEU A 353 -0.73 16.15 0.62
N ALA A 354 -1.89 15.67 1.08
CA ALA A 354 -2.45 16.05 2.37
C ALA A 354 -1.54 15.62 3.53
N THR A 355 -0.95 14.43 3.47
CA THR A 355 0.06 13.97 4.44
C THR A 355 1.29 14.86 4.40
N ALA A 356 1.77 15.26 3.22
CA ALA A 356 2.91 16.16 3.09
C ALA A 356 2.63 17.51 3.76
N LEU A 357 1.45 18.09 3.51
CA LEU A 357 1.03 19.35 4.13
C LEU A 357 0.81 19.21 5.64
N GLY A 358 0.23 18.10 6.10
CA GLY A 358 0.08 17.82 7.53
C GLY A 358 1.43 17.65 8.25
N LEU A 359 2.42 17.01 7.60
CA LEU A 359 3.77 16.91 8.15
C LEU A 359 4.46 18.27 8.24
N VAL A 360 4.25 19.15 7.25
CA VAL A 360 4.70 20.55 7.32
C VAL A 360 4.03 21.29 8.48
N GLU A 361 2.72 21.13 8.65
CA GLU A 361 1.98 21.73 9.76
C GLU A 361 2.53 21.30 11.12
N VAL A 362 2.63 19.99 11.35
CA VAL A 362 3.18 19.41 12.59
C VAL A 362 4.64 19.83 12.82
N SER A 363 5.42 20.06 11.75
CA SER A 363 6.81 20.50 11.88
C SER A 363 6.96 21.91 12.48
N SER A 364 5.93 22.75 12.40
CA SER A 364 5.94 24.11 12.96
C SER A 364 6.12 24.10 14.48
N ALA A 365 5.57 23.10 15.15
CA ALA A 365 5.64 22.93 16.59
C ALA A 365 6.76 21.97 17.04
N ALA A 366 7.43 21.29 16.11
CA ALA A 366 8.64 20.52 16.39
C ALA A 366 9.90 21.40 16.32
N THR A 367 11.01 20.99 16.92
CA THR A 367 12.31 21.68 16.85
C THR A 367 13.45 20.73 16.43
N GLY A 368 14.61 21.31 16.07
CA GLY A 368 15.84 20.56 15.81
C GLY A 368 15.70 19.43 14.78
N ALA A 369 16.22 18.25 15.13
CA ALA A 369 16.21 17.08 14.27
C ALA A 369 14.79 16.56 13.96
N ALA A 370 13.86 16.66 14.91
CA ALA A 370 12.47 16.23 14.71
C ALA A 370 11.78 17.04 13.61
N ARG A 371 11.95 18.38 13.62
CA ARG A 371 11.47 19.26 12.55
C ARG A 371 12.07 18.87 11.19
N ALA A 372 13.37 18.61 11.14
CA ALA A 372 14.04 18.21 9.90
C ALA A 372 13.50 16.89 9.34
N VAL A 373 13.30 15.89 10.21
CA VAL A 373 12.72 14.58 9.82
C VAL A 373 11.29 14.75 9.29
N LEU A 374 10.45 15.56 9.93
CA LEU A 374 9.09 15.83 9.48
C LEU A 374 9.06 16.50 8.10
N LEU A 375 9.91 17.50 7.87
CA LEU A 375 10.00 18.21 6.59
C LEU A 375 10.57 17.33 5.46
N LEU A 376 11.55 16.48 5.76
CA LEU A 376 12.03 15.47 4.81
C LEU A 376 10.93 14.44 4.50
N GLY A 377 10.17 14.02 5.52
CA GLY A 377 8.97 13.19 5.37
C GLY A 377 7.93 13.85 4.48
N ALA A 378 7.71 15.16 4.62
CA ALA A 378 6.80 15.92 3.78
C ALA A 378 7.24 15.93 2.31
N LEU A 379 8.52 16.15 2.03
CA LEU A 379 9.05 16.08 0.66
C LEU A 379 8.93 14.67 0.08
N LEU A 380 9.21 13.62 0.86
CA LEU A 380 9.04 12.23 0.45
C LEU A 380 7.57 11.92 0.13
N ALA A 381 6.63 12.39 0.94
CA ALA A 381 5.20 12.25 0.69
C ALA A 381 4.78 13.04 -0.57
N GLY A 382 5.29 14.26 -0.77
CA GLY A 382 5.08 15.05 -1.99
C GLY A 382 5.63 14.36 -3.25
N TYR A 383 6.83 13.76 -3.16
CA TYR A 383 7.38 12.92 -4.23
C TYR A 383 6.50 11.70 -4.49
N GLY A 384 6.03 11.05 -3.42
CA GLY A 384 5.06 9.96 -3.50
C GLY A 384 3.81 10.36 -4.26
N ALA A 385 3.26 11.54 -3.98
CA ALA A 385 2.09 12.10 -4.68
C ALA A 385 2.36 12.29 -6.17
N ALA A 386 3.50 12.92 -6.51
CA ALA A 386 3.97 13.07 -7.89
C ALA A 386 4.14 11.72 -8.60
N ALA A 387 4.76 10.75 -7.93
CA ALA A 387 4.99 9.41 -8.44
C ALA A 387 3.70 8.63 -8.75
N GLN A 388 2.57 8.92 -8.10
CA GLN A 388 1.28 8.29 -8.43
C GLN A 388 0.70 8.82 -9.73
N LEU A 389 0.85 10.14 -9.98
CA LEU A 389 0.24 10.82 -11.12
C LEU A 389 1.03 10.64 -12.43
N VAL A 390 2.33 10.42 -12.34
CA VAL A 390 3.27 10.30 -13.48
C VAL A 390 3.26 8.90 -14.13
N GLU A 391 2.33 8.01 -13.76
CA GLU A 391 2.29 6.66 -14.34
C GLU A 391 2.14 6.64 -15.88
N GLY A 392 1.45 7.63 -16.46
CA GLY A 392 1.36 7.73 -17.93
C GLY A 392 2.73 7.69 -18.60
N ALA A 393 3.69 8.46 -18.07
CA ALA A 393 5.07 8.46 -18.56
C ALA A 393 5.78 7.12 -18.33
N ARG A 394 5.49 6.44 -17.21
CA ARG A 394 6.03 5.11 -16.93
C ARG A 394 5.58 4.10 -17.98
N LEU A 395 4.29 4.06 -18.28
CA LEU A 395 3.76 3.12 -19.26
C LEU A 395 4.32 3.38 -20.67
N GLU A 396 4.58 4.63 -21.04
CA GLU A 396 5.24 4.94 -22.32
C GLU A 396 6.75 4.63 -22.31
N ALA A 397 7.41 4.75 -21.16
CA ALA A 397 8.81 4.34 -21.02
C ALA A 397 8.98 2.81 -21.08
N ASP A 398 8.02 2.05 -20.56
CA ASP A 398 8.05 0.58 -20.64
C ASP A 398 7.78 0.06 -22.05
N ASP A 399 6.91 0.74 -22.79
CA ASP A 399 6.49 0.34 -24.14
C ASP A 399 6.60 1.54 -25.09
N THR A 400 7.80 1.72 -25.63
CA THR A 400 8.11 2.83 -26.54
C THR A 400 7.34 2.73 -27.85
N THR A 401 6.79 1.56 -28.21
CA THR A 401 5.97 1.40 -29.44
C THR A 401 4.72 2.28 -29.41
N ARG A 402 4.14 2.51 -28.22
CA ARG A 402 2.95 3.38 -28.02
C ARG A 402 3.21 4.85 -28.34
N SER A 403 4.47 5.27 -28.22
CA SER A 403 4.90 6.64 -28.50
C SER A 403 5.13 6.90 -30.00
N ARG A 404 5.41 5.85 -30.79
CA ARG A 404 5.70 5.97 -32.23
C ARG A 404 4.51 6.51 -33.05
N VAL A 405 3.30 6.35 -32.54
CA VAL A 405 2.06 6.84 -33.19
C VAL A 405 1.83 8.34 -32.94
N LEU A 406 2.58 8.96 -32.01
CA LEU A 406 2.46 10.39 -31.73
C LEU A 406 3.51 11.20 -32.48
N PRO A 407 3.16 12.39 -33.02
CA PRO A 407 4.08 13.27 -33.73
C PRO A 407 4.98 14.07 -32.76
N LEU A 408 5.47 13.43 -31.69
CA LEU A 408 6.29 14.06 -30.65
C LEU A 408 7.55 13.23 -30.42
N ARG A 409 8.70 13.91 -30.32
CA ARG A 409 9.94 13.27 -29.88
C ARG A 409 9.75 12.75 -28.45
N PHE A 410 10.26 11.56 -28.16
CA PHE A 410 10.11 10.91 -26.85
C PHE A 410 10.55 11.81 -25.69
N ARG A 411 11.64 12.57 -25.86
CA ARG A 411 12.12 13.58 -24.90
C ARG A 411 11.05 14.62 -24.51
N THR A 412 10.34 15.14 -25.51
CA THR A 412 9.29 16.14 -25.31
C THR A 412 8.03 15.50 -24.76
N LEU A 413 7.71 14.30 -25.24
CA LEU A 413 6.55 13.52 -24.82
C LEU A 413 6.56 13.20 -23.32
N VAL A 414 7.71 12.78 -22.79
CA VAL A 414 7.88 12.54 -21.33
C VAL A 414 7.63 13.81 -20.53
N LEU A 415 8.18 14.96 -20.94
CA LEU A 415 7.93 16.23 -20.26
C LEU A 415 6.45 16.64 -20.31
N ARG A 416 5.77 16.41 -21.44
CA ARG A 416 4.32 16.66 -21.58
C ARG A 416 3.48 15.80 -20.64
N HIS A 417 3.92 14.59 -20.32
CA HIS A 417 3.26 13.77 -19.30
C HIS A 417 3.37 14.36 -17.89
N GLY A 418 4.33 15.24 -17.61
CA GLY A 418 4.47 15.95 -16.34
C GLY A 418 3.55 17.16 -16.17
N GLU A 419 3.04 17.74 -17.26
CA GLU A 419 2.27 18.99 -17.20
C GLU A 419 0.98 18.84 -16.39
N VAL A 420 0.17 17.81 -16.67
CA VAL A 420 -1.09 17.57 -15.96
C VAL A 420 -0.85 17.18 -14.48
N PRO A 421 0.07 16.27 -14.12
CA PRO A 421 0.46 16.05 -12.73
C PRO A 421 0.95 17.30 -12.00
N ALA A 422 1.82 18.11 -12.62
CA ALA A 422 2.35 19.32 -12.01
C ALA A 422 1.25 20.34 -11.73
N LEU A 423 0.37 20.58 -12.71
CA LEU A 423 -0.77 21.48 -12.55
C LEU A 423 -1.76 20.97 -11.49
N ALA A 424 -2.08 19.68 -11.48
CA ALA A 424 -3.01 19.11 -10.51
C ALA A 424 -2.46 19.21 -9.06
N LEU A 425 -1.18 18.89 -8.86
CA LEU A 425 -0.56 18.97 -7.53
C LEU A 425 -0.35 20.41 -7.07
N THR A 426 0.13 21.30 -7.94
CA THR A 426 0.31 22.71 -7.58
C THR A 426 -1.02 23.39 -7.30
N ALA A 427 -2.06 23.19 -8.11
CA ALA A 427 -3.38 23.76 -7.86
C ALA A 427 -4.03 23.17 -6.60
N GLY A 428 -4.03 21.84 -6.45
CA GLY A 428 -4.58 21.18 -5.26
C GLY A 428 -3.82 21.54 -3.98
N GLY A 429 -2.49 21.63 -4.07
CA GLY A 429 -1.62 22.03 -2.97
C GLY A 429 -1.79 23.50 -2.60
N ALA A 430 -1.91 24.40 -3.58
CA ALA A 430 -2.17 25.82 -3.36
C ALA A 430 -3.53 26.04 -2.69
N LEU A 431 -4.58 25.33 -3.12
CA LEU A 431 -5.89 25.38 -2.47
C LEU A 431 -5.80 24.93 -1.01
N ALA A 432 -5.15 23.78 -0.75
CA ALA A 432 -4.99 23.26 0.61
C ALA A 432 -4.11 24.17 1.48
N ALA A 433 -3.02 24.72 0.95
CA ALA A 433 -2.16 25.68 1.63
C ALA A 433 -2.92 26.99 1.95
N GLY A 434 -3.77 27.46 1.03
CA GLY A 434 -4.65 28.61 1.24
C GLY A 434 -5.65 28.37 2.38
N VAL A 435 -6.27 27.18 2.43
CA VAL A 435 -7.14 26.78 3.54
C VAL A 435 -6.37 26.74 4.87
N LEU A 436 -5.19 26.11 4.90
CA LEU A 436 -4.34 26.10 6.11
C LEU A 436 -3.97 27.52 6.55
N THR A 437 -3.62 28.40 5.61
CA THR A 437 -3.32 29.80 5.89
C THR A 437 -4.53 30.53 6.48
N ALA A 438 -5.72 30.34 5.91
CA ALA A 438 -6.96 30.95 6.40
C ALA A 438 -7.36 30.45 7.80
N LEU A 439 -6.96 29.23 8.15
CA LEU A 439 -7.17 28.63 9.47
C LEU A 439 -6.06 28.99 10.48
N GLY A 440 -5.07 29.80 10.09
CA GLY A 440 -3.97 30.22 10.97
C GLY A 440 -2.85 29.18 11.14
N GLY A 441 -2.77 28.17 10.27
CA GLY A 441 -1.71 27.16 10.27
C GLY A 441 -0.37 27.65 9.72
N ALA A 442 0.57 26.73 9.53
CA ALA A 442 1.94 26.94 9.04
C ALA A 442 2.03 27.33 7.55
N ALA A 443 1.43 28.48 7.20
CA ALA A 443 1.25 29.00 5.85
C ALA A 443 2.56 28.98 5.04
N GLN A 444 3.65 29.49 5.60
CA GLN A 444 4.92 29.62 4.90
C GLN A 444 5.46 28.26 4.43
N GLY A 445 5.52 27.26 5.33
CA GLY A 445 5.99 25.92 4.97
C GLY A 445 5.12 25.27 3.89
N ALA A 446 3.80 25.44 3.98
CA ALA A 446 2.85 24.88 3.03
C ALA A 446 3.06 25.47 1.63
N TRP A 447 3.20 26.79 1.50
CA TRP A 447 3.48 27.46 0.23
C TRP A 447 4.85 27.10 -0.35
N LEU A 448 5.88 26.96 0.49
CA LEU A 448 7.20 26.50 0.07
C LEU A 448 7.17 25.08 -0.50
N LEU A 449 6.40 24.18 0.11
CA LEU A 449 6.19 22.84 -0.43
C LEU A 449 5.49 22.89 -1.80
N VAL A 450 4.44 23.72 -1.93
CA VAL A 450 3.70 23.91 -3.20
C VAL A 450 4.63 24.37 -4.33
N LEU A 451 5.53 25.31 -4.04
CA LEU A 451 6.55 25.78 -5.00
C LEU A 451 7.52 24.67 -5.42
N GLY A 452 7.78 23.67 -4.56
CA GLY A 452 8.63 22.52 -4.86
C GLY A 452 7.94 21.38 -5.63
N LEU A 453 6.61 21.36 -5.73
CA LEU A 453 5.86 20.26 -6.38
C LEU A 453 6.23 20.03 -7.85
N PRO A 454 6.48 21.05 -8.70
CA PRO A 454 6.95 20.85 -10.07
C PRO A 454 8.29 20.10 -10.13
N ALA A 455 9.24 20.43 -9.27
CA ALA A 455 10.52 19.71 -9.16
C ALA A 455 10.30 18.24 -8.77
N LEU A 456 9.42 17.96 -7.80
CA LEU A 456 9.08 16.58 -7.40
C LEU A 456 8.44 15.78 -8.56
N VAL A 457 7.61 16.41 -9.39
CA VAL A 457 7.05 15.79 -10.61
C VAL A 457 8.14 15.48 -11.64
N LEU A 458 9.09 16.39 -11.87
CA LEU A 458 10.20 16.15 -12.78
C LEU A 458 11.13 15.04 -12.27
N ALA A 459 11.38 14.96 -10.96
CA ALA A 459 12.10 13.86 -10.35
C ALA A 459 11.38 12.51 -10.56
N ALA A 460 10.05 12.49 -10.42
CA ALA A 460 9.24 11.31 -10.72
C ALA A 460 9.32 10.91 -12.20
N LEU A 461 9.45 11.87 -13.13
CA LEU A 461 9.68 11.59 -14.56
C LEU A 461 11.07 11.01 -14.83
N VAL A 462 12.13 11.51 -14.17
CA VAL A 462 13.47 10.91 -14.24
C VAL A 462 13.40 9.44 -13.79
N SER A 463 12.73 9.18 -12.67
CA SER A 463 12.51 7.82 -12.17
C SER A 463 11.69 6.96 -13.14
N ALA A 464 10.69 7.54 -13.83
CA ALA A 464 9.89 6.83 -14.83
C ALA A 464 10.73 6.35 -16.02
N CYS A 465 11.71 7.14 -16.45
CA CYS A 465 12.58 6.87 -17.61
C CYS A 465 13.92 6.21 -17.21
N ARG A 466 14.01 5.62 -16.02
CA ARG A 466 15.30 5.10 -15.50
C ARG A 466 15.89 3.93 -16.30
N GLY A 467 15.06 3.18 -17.04
CA GLY A 467 15.43 1.93 -17.70
C GLY A 467 15.52 0.72 -16.76
N PRO A 468 15.91 -0.46 -17.27
CA PRO A 468 16.22 -1.63 -16.44
C PRO A 468 17.44 -1.34 -15.53
N VAL A 469 17.53 -2.03 -14.40
CA VAL A 469 18.71 -1.93 -13.52
C VAL A 469 19.89 -2.57 -14.26
N PRO A 470 21.01 -1.85 -14.49
CA PRO A 470 22.16 -2.45 -15.14
C PRO A 470 22.68 -3.67 -14.37
N PRO A 471 22.93 -4.83 -15.02
CA PRO A 471 23.34 -6.07 -14.35
C PRO A 471 24.60 -5.91 -13.49
N HIS A 472 25.53 -5.05 -13.91
CA HIS A 472 26.77 -4.80 -13.16
C HIS A 472 26.55 -4.14 -11.79
N LEU A 473 25.38 -3.53 -11.52
CA LEU A 473 25.08 -2.98 -10.20
C LEU A 473 24.80 -4.06 -9.14
N PHE A 474 24.44 -5.28 -9.58
CA PHE A 474 24.31 -6.43 -8.69
C PHE A 474 25.67 -7.02 -8.29
N LEU A 475 26.71 -6.77 -9.11
CA LEU A 475 28.10 -7.16 -8.85
C LEU A 475 28.80 -6.04 -8.07
N GLY A 476 28.41 -5.84 -6.81
CA GLY A 476 29.12 -4.94 -5.91
C GLY A 476 30.36 -5.62 -5.33
N PRO A 477 31.46 -4.89 -5.06
CA PRO A 477 32.59 -5.46 -4.32
C PRO A 477 32.11 -6.01 -2.97
N ASP A 478 32.60 -7.20 -2.62
CA ASP A 478 32.37 -7.77 -1.31
C ASP A 478 33.23 -7.02 -0.28
N THR A 479 32.58 -6.49 0.75
CA THR A 479 33.25 -5.85 1.88
C THR A 479 33.19 -6.76 3.10
N GLY A 480 33.92 -6.44 4.17
CA GLY A 480 33.76 -7.16 5.45
C GLY A 480 32.34 -7.15 6.02
N ALA A 481 31.47 -6.24 5.53
CA ALA A 481 30.05 -6.15 5.88
C ALA A 481 29.12 -6.84 4.85
N GLY A 482 29.68 -7.53 3.85
CA GLY A 482 28.95 -8.17 2.74
C GLY A 482 28.99 -7.37 1.42
N SER A 483 28.22 -7.84 0.43
CA SER A 483 28.16 -7.22 -0.90
C SER A 483 27.48 -5.85 -0.85
N VAL A 484 28.10 -4.84 -1.46
CA VAL A 484 27.48 -3.50 -1.63
C VAL A 484 26.50 -3.42 -2.81
N GLY A 485 26.29 -4.53 -3.53
CA GLY A 485 25.38 -4.61 -4.69
C GLY A 485 23.97 -4.08 -4.38
N PRO A 486 23.29 -4.57 -3.31
CA PRO A 486 21.96 -4.08 -2.93
C PRO A 486 21.91 -2.57 -2.67
N LEU A 487 22.95 -1.99 -2.05
CA LEU A 487 23.03 -0.54 -1.82
C LEU A 487 23.19 0.24 -3.12
N ARG A 488 23.98 -0.28 -4.07
CA ARG A 488 24.10 0.32 -5.42
C ARG A 488 22.78 0.29 -6.18
N VAL A 489 22.04 -0.81 -6.11
CA VAL A 489 20.70 -0.94 -6.73
C VAL A 489 19.70 0.01 -6.08
N LEU A 490 19.74 0.16 -4.75
CA LEU A 490 18.93 1.13 -4.03
C LEU A 490 19.29 2.56 -4.42
N ALA A 491 20.57 2.93 -4.45
CA ALA A 491 21.04 4.24 -4.88
C ALA A 491 20.60 4.56 -6.32
N TRP A 492 20.72 3.60 -7.24
CA TRP A 492 20.22 3.74 -8.62
C TRP A 492 18.71 3.97 -8.68
N THR A 493 17.95 3.27 -7.84
CA THR A 493 16.50 3.40 -7.75
C THR A 493 16.07 4.74 -7.16
N TRP A 494 16.82 5.24 -6.17
CA TRP A 494 16.50 6.42 -5.39
C TRP A 494 17.19 7.71 -5.87
N ARG A 495 18.08 7.66 -6.87
CA ARG A 495 18.85 8.84 -7.32
C ARG A 495 18.02 10.08 -7.60
N ALA A 496 16.86 9.92 -8.26
CA ALA A 496 15.99 11.03 -8.62
C ALA A 496 15.26 11.64 -7.42
N PRO A 497 14.56 10.84 -6.57
CA PRO A 497 14.02 11.38 -5.33
C PRO A 497 15.10 11.97 -4.43
N LEU A 498 16.27 11.33 -4.27
CA LEU A 498 17.36 11.86 -3.43
C LEU A 498 17.87 13.22 -3.95
N ALA A 499 18.04 13.38 -5.26
CA ALA A 499 18.44 14.67 -5.83
C ALA A 499 17.37 15.76 -5.61
N ALA A 500 16.09 15.41 -5.71
CA ALA A 500 15.00 16.35 -5.45
C ALA A 500 14.91 16.72 -3.96
N LEU A 501 15.09 15.75 -3.06
CA LEU A 501 15.18 16.00 -1.62
C LEU A 501 16.36 16.90 -1.30
N ALA A 502 17.56 16.59 -1.81
CA ALA A 502 18.75 17.40 -1.58
C ALA A 502 18.59 18.83 -2.12
N GLY A 503 17.97 18.99 -3.29
CA GLY A 503 17.71 20.31 -3.89
C GLY A 503 16.63 21.11 -3.18
N LEU A 504 15.55 20.48 -2.70
CA LEU A 504 14.41 21.17 -2.08
C LEU A 504 14.48 21.25 -0.55
N ALA A 505 15.30 20.43 0.10
CA ALA A 505 15.47 20.48 1.55
C ALA A 505 15.91 21.87 2.05
N PRO A 506 16.87 22.57 1.41
CA PRO A 506 17.21 23.94 1.81
C PRO A 506 16.03 24.91 1.75
N VAL A 507 15.13 24.75 0.77
CA VAL A 507 13.93 25.59 0.60
C VAL A 507 12.99 25.48 1.79
N LEU A 508 12.85 24.28 2.36
CA LEU A 508 11.97 24.04 3.51
C LEU A 508 12.68 24.22 4.87
N LEU A 509 13.93 23.80 4.98
CA LEU A 509 14.66 23.77 6.25
C LEU A 509 15.24 25.13 6.63
N VAL A 510 15.89 25.84 5.70
CA VAL A 510 16.62 27.09 6.02
C VAL A 510 15.71 28.18 6.60
N PRO A 511 14.52 28.47 6.01
CA PRO A 511 13.64 29.48 6.58
C PRO A 511 13.16 29.15 8.00
N GLN A 512 13.07 27.86 8.31
CA GLN A 512 12.61 27.35 9.60
C GLN A 512 13.71 27.27 10.65
N LEU A 513 14.98 27.30 10.25
CA LEU A 513 16.14 27.23 11.14
C LEU A 513 16.70 28.61 11.49
N VAL A 514 16.71 29.54 10.53
CA VAL A 514 17.36 30.84 10.70
C VAL A 514 16.47 31.86 11.41
N ALA A 515 15.18 31.55 11.61
CA ALA A 515 14.17 32.45 12.19
C ALA A 515 14.16 33.87 11.58
N ALA A 516 14.72 34.01 10.37
CA ALA A 516 14.81 35.25 9.63
C ALA A 516 13.95 35.14 8.36
N PRO A 517 13.31 36.24 7.94
CA PRO A 517 12.57 36.26 6.69
C PRO A 517 13.54 35.99 5.53
N VAL A 518 13.44 34.79 4.95
CA VAL A 518 14.20 34.48 3.73
C VAL A 518 13.57 35.28 2.59
N PRO A 519 14.36 36.04 1.81
CA PRO A 519 13.83 36.83 0.71
C PRO A 519 13.11 35.90 -0.29
N VAL A 520 11.82 36.15 -0.50
CA VAL A 520 10.96 35.41 -1.43
C VAL A 520 11.61 35.23 -2.82
N PRO A 521 12.30 36.24 -3.41
CA PRO A 521 13.00 36.06 -4.68
C PRO A 521 14.07 34.97 -4.66
N ALA A 522 14.82 34.82 -3.56
CA ALA A 522 15.87 33.80 -3.46
C ALA A 522 15.29 32.39 -3.39
N VAL A 523 14.21 32.21 -2.63
CA VAL A 523 13.45 30.96 -2.54
C VAL A 523 12.90 30.57 -3.92
N LEU A 524 12.24 31.51 -4.60
CA LEU A 524 11.67 31.29 -5.93
C LEU A 524 12.76 30.96 -6.96
N GLY A 525 13.88 31.70 -6.93
CA GLY A 525 15.03 31.47 -7.80
C GLY A 525 15.62 30.07 -7.60
N TRP A 526 15.79 29.63 -6.34
CA TRP A 526 16.30 28.30 -6.03
C TRP A 526 15.34 27.19 -6.44
N ALA A 527 14.05 27.31 -6.12
CA ALA A 527 13.03 26.33 -6.53
C ALA A 527 12.93 26.22 -8.06
N ALA A 528 13.01 27.35 -8.77
CA ALA A 528 13.04 27.38 -10.23
C ALA A 528 14.30 26.72 -10.79
N ALA A 529 15.48 26.97 -10.19
CA ALA A 529 16.74 26.36 -10.60
C ALA A 529 16.71 24.83 -10.43
N VAL A 530 16.24 24.34 -9.28
CA VAL A 530 16.08 22.88 -9.02
C VAL A 530 15.09 22.27 -10.00
N THR A 531 13.97 22.94 -10.27
CA THR A 531 12.98 22.50 -11.27
C THR A 531 13.60 22.43 -12.66
N ALA A 532 14.35 23.46 -13.08
CA ALA A 532 15.02 23.48 -14.38
C ALA A 532 16.06 22.36 -14.52
N ALA A 533 16.88 22.13 -13.48
CA ALA A 533 17.89 21.07 -13.44
C ALA A 533 17.25 19.67 -13.57
N LEU A 534 16.19 19.39 -12.80
CA LEU A 534 15.45 18.12 -12.88
C LEU A 534 14.73 17.96 -14.22
N GLY A 535 14.23 19.05 -14.81
CA GLY A 535 13.62 19.05 -16.14
C GLY A 535 14.62 18.73 -17.24
N TRP A 536 15.82 19.32 -17.17
CA TRP A 536 16.92 18.98 -18.06
C TRP A 536 17.33 17.51 -17.91
N TRP A 537 17.47 17.02 -16.68
CA TRP A 537 17.83 15.63 -16.42
C TRP A 537 16.76 14.65 -16.93
N ALA A 538 15.47 14.93 -16.71
CA ALA A 538 14.37 14.12 -17.24
C ALA A 538 14.41 14.03 -18.77
N ARG A 539 14.72 15.15 -19.44
CA ARG A 539 14.85 15.23 -20.90
C ARG A 539 16.02 14.39 -21.41
N GLN A 540 17.18 14.46 -20.74
CA GLN A 540 18.36 13.67 -21.12
C GLN A 540 18.12 12.18 -20.90
N GLN A 541 17.55 11.83 -19.75
CA GLN A 541 17.25 10.45 -19.38
C GLN A 541 16.28 9.81 -20.37
N ALA A 542 15.19 10.50 -20.74
CA ALA A 542 14.27 10.04 -21.79
C ALA A 542 14.99 9.85 -23.14
N GLY A 543 15.93 10.74 -23.47
CA GLY A 543 16.75 10.65 -24.67
C GLY A 543 17.70 9.47 -24.72
N ALA A 544 18.26 9.08 -23.58
CA ALA A 544 19.11 7.90 -23.46
C ALA A 544 18.25 6.63 -23.57
N HIS A 545 17.13 6.59 -22.86
CA HIS A 545 16.21 5.45 -22.84
C HIS A 545 15.62 5.10 -24.20
N HIS A 546 15.37 6.10 -25.06
CA HIS A 546 14.83 5.84 -26.41
C HIS A 546 15.88 5.33 -27.42
N ARG A 547 17.18 5.50 -27.14
CA ARG A 547 18.27 5.06 -28.01
C ARG A 547 18.78 3.66 -27.67
N ALA A 548 18.58 3.24 -26.43
CA ALA A 548 18.77 1.87 -25.97
C ALA A 548 17.60 1.01 -26.43
#